data_AF-A0A4Y2HJQ2-F1
#
_entry.id   AF-A0A4Y2HJQ2-F1
#
_cell.length_a   1.000
_cell.length_b   1.000
_cell.length_c   1.000
_cell.angle_alpha   90.00
_cell.angle_beta   90.00
_cell.angle_gamma   90.00
#
_symmetry.space_group_name_H-M   'P 1'
#
loop_
_entity.id
_entity.type
_entity.pdbx_description
1 polymer ?
#
loop_
_entity_poly.entity_id
_entity_poly.type
_entity_poly.pdbx_seq_one_letter_code
_entity_poly.pdbx_strand_id
1 'polypeptide(L)'
;MEKNNFMKSMKEENIKGNLDRLPTVLVTGFGPFRNHSENSSWLTVKELLNLNITDFNIIAKELPVEYEFVSKAVPELWEKHKPKLVVHCGMSEQARCITLEKVAYNADYHGCDIKGQVPQLNICCENGPEKISTAIDIDSVLEDVASSDVCVKAVASENAGRYLCEFTFYASLKVNRNAAFVHVPPINQPYSARAMAQALALIISSMLKQIKNS
;
A
#
# COMPACT_ATOMS: atom_id res chain seq x y z
N MET A 1 28.89 -26.32 -27.56
CA MET A 1 27.63 -26.23 -26.80
C MET A 1 27.84 -25.76 -25.35
N GLU A 2 28.98 -26.07 -24.71
CA GLU A 2 29.24 -25.71 -23.30
C GLU A 2 29.35 -24.20 -23.00
N LYS A 3 29.95 -23.39 -23.90
CA LYS A 3 30.07 -21.93 -23.69
C LYS A 3 28.71 -21.20 -23.59
N ASN A 4 27.68 -21.68 -24.28
CA ASN A 4 26.34 -21.09 -24.21
C ASN A 4 25.63 -21.41 -22.89
N ASN A 5 25.85 -22.60 -22.32
CA ASN A 5 25.27 -22.97 -21.03
C ASN A 5 25.94 -22.23 -19.87
N PHE A 6 27.26 -22.01 -19.95
CA PHE A 6 28.00 -21.23 -18.94
C PHE A 6 27.56 -19.76 -18.89
N MET A 7 27.42 -19.10 -20.06
CA MET A 7 26.92 -17.72 -20.12
C MET A 7 25.46 -17.58 -19.70
N LYS A 8 24.62 -18.61 -19.93
CA LYS A 8 23.23 -18.62 -19.46
C LYS A 8 23.15 -18.77 -17.94
N SER A 9 23.94 -19.66 -17.36
CA SER A 9 24.05 -19.85 -15.89
C SER A 9 24.53 -18.59 -15.18
N MET A 10 25.56 -17.91 -15.69
CA MET A 10 26.04 -16.65 -15.09
C MET A 10 25.02 -15.51 -15.21
N LYS A 11 24.19 -15.48 -16.26
CA LYS A 11 23.10 -14.50 -16.37
C LYS A 11 21.98 -14.80 -15.38
N GLU A 12 21.59 -16.06 -15.24
CA GLU A 12 20.56 -16.50 -14.29
C GLU A 12 21.00 -16.28 -12.83
N GLU A 13 22.26 -16.56 -12.49
CA GLU A 13 22.84 -16.28 -11.17
C GLU A 13 22.97 -14.78 -10.87
N ASN A 14 23.39 -13.96 -11.85
CA ASN A 14 23.42 -12.50 -11.69
C ASN A 14 22.02 -11.89 -11.56
N ILE A 15 21.02 -12.41 -12.29
CA ILE A 15 19.63 -11.97 -12.16
C ILE A 15 19.10 -12.33 -10.77
N LYS A 16 19.36 -13.57 -10.30
CA LYS A 16 18.93 -14.03 -8.98
C LYS A 16 19.61 -13.24 -7.85
N GLY A 17 20.92 -13.03 -7.94
CA GLY A 17 21.68 -12.21 -6.99
C GLY A 17 21.34 -10.72 -7.00
N ASN A 18 20.76 -10.20 -8.09
CA ASN A 18 20.23 -8.84 -8.15
C ASN A 18 18.80 -8.76 -7.58
N LEU A 19 17.97 -9.78 -7.84
CA LEU A 19 16.61 -9.88 -7.28
C LEU A 19 16.63 -9.98 -5.74
N ASP A 20 17.61 -10.71 -5.17
CA ASP A 20 17.81 -10.83 -3.71
C ASP A 20 18.32 -9.53 -3.04
N ARG A 21 18.74 -8.52 -3.82
CA ARG A 21 19.19 -7.21 -3.30
C ARG A 21 18.11 -6.12 -3.37
N LEU A 22 17.04 -6.36 -4.12
CA LEU A 22 15.98 -5.36 -4.25
C LEU A 22 15.16 -5.27 -2.96
N PRO A 23 14.79 -4.05 -2.52
CA PRO A 23 13.96 -3.90 -1.35
C PRO A 23 12.60 -4.58 -1.57
N THR A 24 12.13 -5.30 -0.57
CA THR A 24 10.80 -5.92 -0.61
C THR A 24 9.75 -4.91 -0.13
N VAL A 25 8.69 -4.73 -0.92
CA VAL A 25 7.53 -3.92 -0.59
C VAL A 25 6.31 -4.83 -0.47
N LEU A 26 5.63 -4.74 0.66
CA LEU A 26 4.32 -5.36 0.82
C LEU A 26 3.26 -4.35 0.39
N VAL A 27 2.43 -4.73 -0.59
CA VAL A 27 1.34 -3.91 -1.08
C VAL A 27 0.02 -4.63 -0.81
N THR A 28 -0.93 -3.95 -0.19
CA THR A 28 -2.26 -4.54 0.04
C THR A 28 -3.34 -3.79 -0.70
N GLY A 29 -4.39 -4.50 -1.10
CA GLY A 29 -5.67 -3.92 -1.51
C GLY A 29 -6.79 -4.54 -0.69
N PHE A 30 -7.98 -3.95 -0.71
CA PHE A 30 -9.15 -4.54 -0.07
C PHE A 30 -9.98 -5.34 -1.05
N GLY A 31 -10.61 -6.41 -0.56
CA GLY A 31 -11.61 -7.15 -1.29
C GLY A 31 -12.96 -6.40 -1.43
N PRO A 32 -13.99 -7.09 -1.93
CA PRO A 32 -15.32 -6.53 -2.11
C PRO A 32 -15.92 -5.94 -0.83
N PHE A 33 -16.70 -4.87 -0.98
CA PHE A 33 -17.30 -4.14 0.15
C PHE A 33 -18.59 -3.42 -0.23
N ARG A 34 -19.61 -3.49 0.64
CA ARG A 34 -20.96 -2.94 0.39
C ARG A 34 -21.50 -3.42 -0.96
N ASN A 35 -21.82 -2.49 -1.86
CA ASN A 35 -22.37 -2.75 -3.17
C ASN A 35 -21.28 -2.92 -4.25
N HIS A 36 -20.01 -2.89 -3.88
CA HIS A 36 -18.89 -3.05 -4.81
C HIS A 36 -18.42 -4.50 -4.84
N SER A 37 -18.82 -5.20 -5.89
CA SER A 37 -18.36 -6.57 -6.18
C SER A 37 -16.88 -6.62 -6.54
N GLU A 38 -16.30 -5.50 -6.98
CA GLU A 38 -14.88 -5.33 -7.22
C GLU A 38 -14.40 -4.03 -6.56
N ASN A 39 -13.26 -4.09 -5.89
CA ASN A 39 -12.68 -2.94 -5.20
C ASN A 39 -11.51 -2.40 -6.02
N SER A 40 -11.55 -1.12 -6.39
CA SER A 40 -10.54 -0.52 -7.26
C SER A 40 -9.13 -0.58 -6.66
N SER A 41 -9.00 -0.64 -5.32
CA SER A 41 -7.71 -0.84 -4.66
C SER A 41 -7.07 -2.18 -5.03
N TRP A 42 -7.79 -3.30 -4.90
CA TRP A 42 -7.25 -4.60 -5.26
C TRP A 42 -7.05 -4.76 -6.77
N LEU A 43 -7.94 -4.21 -7.59
CA LEU A 43 -7.72 -4.17 -9.05
C LEU A 43 -6.43 -3.41 -9.41
N THR A 44 -6.16 -2.29 -8.75
CA THR A 44 -4.92 -1.51 -8.93
C THR A 44 -3.69 -2.31 -8.51
N VAL A 45 -3.75 -3.03 -7.38
CA VAL A 45 -2.64 -3.88 -6.92
C VAL A 45 -2.40 -5.07 -7.86
N LYS A 46 -3.45 -5.66 -8.43
CA LYS A 46 -3.29 -6.71 -9.47
C LYS A 46 -2.62 -6.15 -10.72
N GLU A 47 -3.02 -4.96 -11.18
CA GLU A 47 -2.36 -4.31 -12.32
C GLU A 47 -0.90 -3.94 -12.02
N LEU A 48 -0.58 -3.57 -10.77
CA LEU A 48 0.79 -3.29 -10.34
C LEU A 48 1.70 -4.51 -10.55
N LEU A 49 1.22 -5.72 -10.27
CA LEU A 49 1.95 -6.97 -10.51
C LEU A 49 2.17 -7.27 -12.00
N ASN A 50 1.35 -6.69 -12.88
CA ASN A 50 1.46 -6.83 -14.34
C ASN A 50 2.40 -5.77 -14.97
N LEU A 51 2.94 -4.85 -14.17
CA LEU A 51 3.94 -3.88 -14.63
C LEU A 51 5.34 -4.48 -14.58
N ASN A 52 6.18 -4.09 -15.53
CA ASN A 52 7.59 -4.46 -15.51
C ASN A 52 8.37 -3.52 -14.58
N ILE A 53 8.30 -3.78 -13.27
CA ILE A 53 8.98 -3.00 -12.23
C ILE A 53 10.32 -3.68 -11.90
N THR A 54 11.41 -2.92 -11.97
CA THR A 54 12.78 -3.42 -11.76
C THR A 54 13.43 -2.91 -10.47
N ASP A 55 12.77 -2.01 -9.75
CA ASP A 55 13.38 -1.25 -8.65
C ASP A 55 13.16 -1.90 -7.27
N PHE A 56 12.16 -2.78 -7.15
CA PHE A 56 11.76 -3.42 -5.90
C PHE A 56 10.99 -4.72 -6.14
N ASN A 57 11.00 -5.60 -5.14
CA ASN A 57 10.18 -6.82 -5.12
C ASN A 57 8.80 -6.53 -4.50
N ILE A 58 7.74 -7.11 -5.05
CA ILE A 58 6.37 -6.90 -4.56
C ILE A 58 5.82 -8.17 -3.93
N ILE A 59 5.30 -8.03 -2.71
CA ILE A 59 4.43 -9.02 -2.08
C ILE A 59 3.03 -8.40 -2.05
N ALA A 60 2.08 -8.98 -2.78
CA ALA A 60 0.71 -8.49 -2.82
C ALA A 60 -0.22 -9.31 -1.92
N LYS A 61 -1.12 -8.63 -1.18
CA LYS A 61 -2.16 -9.28 -0.37
C LYS A 61 -3.51 -8.57 -0.50
N GLU A 62 -4.56 -9.35 -0.73
CA GLU A 62 -5.93 -8.89 -0.60
C GLU A 62 -6.37 -9.03 0.85
N LEU A 63 -6.87 -7.95 1.45
CA LEU A 63 -7.41 -7.94 2.81
C LEU A 63 -8.94 -7.90 2.76
N PRO A 64 -9.64 -8.71 3.58
CA PRO A 64 -11.06 -8.51 3.78
C PRO A 64 -11.31 -7.19 4.54
N VAL A 65 -12.49 -6.61 4.34
CA VAL A 65 -12.92 -5.43 5.09
C VAL A 65 -13.48 -5.89 6.44
N GLU A 66 -12.60 -6.37 7.32
CA GLU A 66 -12.92 -6.96 8.64
C GLU A 66 -11.92 -6.48 9.69
N TYR A 67 -12.40 -5.89 10.79
CA TYR A 67 -11.52 -5.30 11.82
C TYR A 67 -10.68 -6.36 12.53
N GLU A 68 -11.32 -7.46 12.94
CA GLU A 68 -10.64 -8.54 13.66
C GLU A 68 -9.53 -9.17 12.79
N PHE A 69 -9.81 -9.41 11.52
CA PHE A 69 -8.83 -9.95 10.58
C PHE A 69 -7.61 -9.03 10.45
N VAL A 70 -7.84 -7.74 10.15
CA VAL A 70 -6.77 -6.76 9.94
C VAL A 70 -5.88 -6.62 11.18
N SER A 71 -6.48 -6.59 12.37
CA SER A 71 -5.74 -6.43 13.64
C SER A 71 -4.72 -7.54 13.88
N LYS A 72 -4.96 -8.75 13.35
CA LYS A 72 -4.06 -9.90 13.45
C LYS A 72 -3.13 -9.99 12.24
N ALA A 73 -3.68 -9.89 11.04
CA ALA A 73 -2.96 -10.16 9.80
C ALA A 73 -1.89 -9.10 9.49
N VAL A 74 -2.14 -7.82 9.78
CA VAL A 74 -1.17 -6.76 9.43
C VAL A 74 0.15 -6.91 10.18
N PRO A 75 0.18 -7.06 11.52
CA PRO A 75 1.42 -7.35 12.25
C PRO A 75 2.12 -8.64 11.79
N GLU A 76 1.36 -9.71 11.51
CA GLU A 76 1.92 -10.97 11.01
C GLU A 76 2.59 -10.82 9.64
N LEU A 77 2.02 -10.01 8.74
CA LEU A 77 2.60 -9.73 7.43
C LEU A 77 3.93 -8.97 7.56
N TRP A 78 4.02 -8.00 8.49
CA TRP A 78 5.28 -7.33 8.83
C TRP A 78 6.33 -8.33 9.32
N GLU A 79 5.97 -9.16 10.30
CA GLU A 79 6.91 -10.12 10.91
C GLU A 79 7.39 -11.18 9.91
N LYS A 80 6.45 -11.72 9.13
CA LYS A 80 6.73 -12.79 8.17
C LYS A 80 7.59 -12.35 7.00
N HIS A 81 7.30 -11.17 6.45
CA HIS A 81 7.91 -10.73 5.20
C HIS A 81 9.04 -9.72 5.41
N LYS A 82 9.15 -9.11 6.59
CA LYS A 82 10.14 -8.08 6.94
C LYS A 82 10.30 -7.05 5.82
N PRO A 83 9.20 -6.48 5.28
CA PRO A 83 9.27 -5.59 4.14
C PRO A 83 9.99 -4.30 4.53
N LYS A 84 10.66 -3.67 3.57
CA LYS A 84 11.28 -2.35 3.76
C LYS A 84 10.24 -1.23 3.84
N LEU A 85 9.11 -1.43 3.16
CA LEU A 85 7.97 -0.53 3.09
C LEU A 85 6.68 -1.34 2.99
N VAL A 86 5.63 -0.89 3.69
CA VAL A 86 4.25 -1.37 3.48
C VAL A 86 3.40 -0.26 2.88
N VAL A 87 2.69 -0.57 1.80
CA VAL A 87 1.74 0.35 1.18
C VAL A 87 0.36 -0.30 1.14
N HIS A 88 -0.56 0.25 1.91
CA HIS A 88 -1.95 -0.15 1.88
C HIS A 88 -2.71 0.70 0.87
N CYS A 89 -3.48 0.05 -0.01
CA CYS A 89 -4.34 0.70 -0.98
C CYS A 89 -5.80 0.50 -0.60
N GLY A 90 -6.58 1.58 -0.58
CA GLY A 90 -8.02 1.56 -0.31
C GLY A 90 -8.80 2.33 -1.37
N MET A 91 -10.03 1.93 -1.66
CA MET A 91 -10.90 2.72 -2.53
C MET A 91 -11.60 3.80 -1.73
N SER A 92 -11.65 5.02 -2.27
CA SER A 92 -12.54 6.08 -1.80
C SER A 92 -13.53 6.44 -2.91
N GLU A 93 -14.82 6.24 -2.66
CA GLU A 93 -15.90 6.53 -3.63
C GLU A 93 -15.92 8.00 -4.09
N GLN A 94 -15.44 8.90 -3.22
CA GLN A 94 -15.45 10.34 -3.45
C GLN A 94 -14.15 10.83 -4.09
N ALA A 95 -13.08 10.02 -4.05
CA ALA A 95 -11.80 10.40 -4.60
C ALA A 95 -11.88 10.56 -6.12
N ARG A 96 -11.28 11.64 -6.63
CA ARG A 96 -11.11 11.93 -8.06
C ARG A 96 -9.65 11.91 -8.51
N CYS A 97 -8.75 11.66 -7.57
CA CYS A 97 -7.31 11.54 -7.72
C CYS A 97 -6.78 10.57 -6.66
N ILE A 98 -5.50 10.19 -6.76
CA ILE A 98 -4.86 9.42 -5.70
C ILE A 98 -4.70 10.32 -4.47
N THR A 99 -4.96 9.79 -3.28
CA THR A 99 -4.76 10.51 -2.02
C THR A 99 -3.76 9.76 -1.16
N LEU A 100 -2.72 10.45 -0.69
CA LEU A 100 -1.68 9.92 0.19
C LEU A 100 -1.93 10.38 1.62
N GLU A 101 -2.14 9.45 2.54
CA GLU A 101 -2.46 9.75 3.94
C GLU A 101 -1.19 9.99 4.76
N LYS A 102 -1.12 11.13 5.47
CA LYS A 102 0.03 11.50 6.31
C LYS A 102 -0.06 10.93 7.72
N VAL A 103 -1.28 10.74 8.23
CA VAL A 103 -1.55 10.33 9.61
C VAL A 103 -2.68 9.33 9.68
N ALA A 104 -2.68 8.51 10.73
CA ALA A 104 -3.78 7.64 11.11
C ALA A 104 -4.17 7.91 12.57
N TYR A 105 -5.47 7.80 12.88
CA TYR A 105 -5.99 8.01 14.23
C TYR A 105 -6.45 6.71 14.89
N ASN A 106 -6.40 6.68 16.22
CA ASN A 106 -6.69 5.48 17.00
C ASN A 106 -8.17 5.25 17.30
N ALA A 107 -9.04 6.23 17.12
CA ALA A 107 -10.41 6.19 17.66
C ALA A 107 -11.48 6.56 16.62
N ASP A 108 -12.74 6.58 17.07
CA ASP A 108 -13.95 6.98 16.33
C ASP A 108 -14.39 6.02 15.21
N TYR A 109 -14.09 4.72 15.38
CA TYR A 109 -14.51 3.68 14.43
C TYR A 109 -15.95 3.22 14.69
N HIS A 110 -16.91 3.85 14.01
CA HIS A 110 -18.35 3.52 14.18
C HIS A 110 -18.97 2.76 13.00
N GLY A 111 -18.28 2.68 11.87
CA GLY A 111 -18.78 1.96 10.70
C GLY A 111 -18.65 0.45 10.88
N CYS A 112 -19.74 -0.29 10.64
CA CYS A 112 -19.67 -1.75 10.67
C CYS A 112 -18.85 -2.30 9.49
N ASP A 113 -18.07 -3.34 9.77
CA ASP A 113 -17.38 -4.16 8.77
C ASP A 113 -18.32 -5.12 8.03
N ILE A 114 -17.80 -5.96 7.14
CA ILE A 114 -18.65 -6.91 6.37
C ILE A 114 -19.26 -8.02 7.23
N LYS A 115 -18.84 -8.16 8.48
CA LYS A 115 -19.44 -9.06 9.48
C LYS A 115 -20.41 -8.34 10.41
N GLY A 116 -20.68 -7.05 10.17
CA GLY A 116 -21.55 -6.24 11.01
C GLY A 116 -20.88 -5.81 12.32
N GLN A 117 -19.54 -5.86 12.40
CA GLN A 117 -18.78 -5.59 13.62
C GLN A 117 -18.09 -4.22 13.58
N VAL A 118 -17.88 -3.64 14.76
CA VAL A 118 -17.01 -2.48 15.01
C VAL A 118 -15.90 -2.93 15.95
N PRO A 119 -14.73 -2.27 15.96
CA PRO A 119 -13.67 -2.67 16.87
C PRO A 119 -14.08 -2.37 18.32
N GLN A 120 -13.56 -3.14 19.26
CA GLN A 120 -13.82 -2.96 20.68
C GLN A 120 -13.47 -1.52 21.10
N LEU A 121 -14.36 -0.91 21.90
CA LEU A 121 -14.27 0.50 22.34
C LEU A 121 -14.20 1.52 21.18
N ASN A 122 -14.50 1.12 19.94
CA ASN A 122 -14.34 1.94 18.73
C ASN A 122 -12.91 2.49 18.56
N ILE A 123 -11.90 1.74 19.02
CA ILE A 123 -10.48 2.10 18.89
C ILE A 123 -9.66 1.00 18.20
N CYS A 124 -8.52 1.37 17.62
CA CYS A 124 -7.61 0.41 16.99
C CYS A 124 -6.72 -0.31 18.01
N CYS A 125 -6.24 0.41 19.02
CA CYS A 125 -5.33 -0.11 20.03
C CYS A 125 -5.58 0.54 21.39
N GLU A 126 -5.91 -0.27 22.39
CA GLU A 126 -5.89 0.17 23.79
C GLU A 126 -4.50 0.70 24.16
N ASN A 127 -4.44 1.84 24.85
CA ASN A 127 -3.22 2.53 25.26
C ASN A 127 -2.27 2.94 24.10
N GLY A 128 -2.75 2.92 22.85
CA GLY A 128 -2.03 3.47 21.70
C GLY A 128 -2.07 5.00 21.67
N PRO A 129 -1.11 5.67 21.01
CA PRO A 129 -1.16 7.12 20.81
C PRO A 129 -2.42 7.53 20.03
N GLU A 130 -2.96 8.71 20.31
CA GLU A 130 -4.18 9.22 19.65
C GLU A 130 -4.07 9.20 18.12
N LYS A 131 -2.90 9.59 17.59
CA LYS A 131 -2.57 9.55 16.17
C LYS A 131 -1.12 9.17 15.94
N ILE A 132 -0.82 8.59 14.79
CA ILE A 132 0.53 8.25 14.35
C ILE A 132 0.74 8.78 12.93
N SER A 133 1.87 9.43 12.68
CA SER A 133 2.26 9.86 11.34
C SER A 133 3.19 8.84 10.68
N THR A 134 3.11 8.69 9.37
CA THR A 134 4.13 7.96 8.59
C THR A 134 5.51 8.61 8.75
N ALA A 135 6.58 7.81 8.56
CA ALA A 135 7.95 8.32 8.43
C ALA A 135 8.26 8.81 7.00
N ILE A 136 7.36 8.56 6.05
CA ILE A 136 7.47 9.02 4.68
C ILE A 136 7.12 10.51 4.62
N ASP A 137 7.99 11.30 3.98
CA ASP A 137 7.68 12.65 3.56
C ASP A 137 6.73 12.60 2.34
N ILE A 138 5.44 12.68 2.64
CA ILE A 138 4.37 12.64 1.63
C ILE A 138 4.43 13.85 0.69
N ASP A 139 4.86 15.02 1.16
CA ASP A 139 4.91 16.21 0.31
C ASP A 139 5.99 16.05 -0.77
N SER A 140 7.17 15.52 -0.39
CA SER A 140 8.22 15.17 -1.36
C SER A 140 7.77 14.11 -2.37
N VAL A 141 6.96 13.12 -1.95
CA VAL A 141 6.39 12.12 -2.89
C VAL A 141 5.44 12.79 -3.89
N LEU A 142 4.64 13.76 -3.45
CA LEU A 142 3.73 14.49 -4.33
C LEU A 142 4.47 15.36 -5.35
N GLU A 143 5.59 15.97 -4.96
CA GLU A 143 6.46 16.71 -5.88
C GLU A 143 7.05 15.79 -6.97
N ASP A 144 7.50 14.59 -6.59
CA ASP A 144 7.98 13.57 -7.52
C ASP A 144 6.88 13.15 -8.52
N VAL A 145 5.65 12.95 -8.03
CA VAL A 145 4.50 12.62 -8.89
C VAL A 145 4.17 13.77 -9.84
N ALA A 146 4.10 15.00 -9.34
CA ALA A 146 3.79 16.19 -10.12
C ALA A 146 4.84 16.50 -11.21
N SER A 147 6.09 16.09 -10.98
CA SER A 147 7.22 16.29 -11.90
C SER A 147 7.39 15.14 -12.90
N SER A 148 6.53 14.12 -12.85
CA SER A 148 6.60 12.94 -13.71
C SER A 148 5.61 13.00 -14.87
N ASP A 149 5.76 12.10 -15.82
CA ASP A 149 4.86 11.97 -16.98
C ASP A 149 3.58 11.17 -16.68
N VAL A 150 3.33 10.75 -15.43
CA VAL A 150 2.12 9.99 -15.09
C VAL A 150 0.89 10.91 -15.17
N CYS A 151 -0.19 10.44 -15.79
CA CYS A 151 -1.41 11.23 -15.98
C CYS A 151 -2.31 11.32 -14.74
N VAL A 152 -1.97 10.60 -13.68
CA VAL A 152 -2.76 10.50 -12.45
C VAL A 152 -2.33 11.57 -11.48
N LYS A 153 -3.27 12.41 -11.06
CA LYS A 153 -3.03 13.41 -10.02
C LYS A 153 -2.95 12.74 -8.65
N ALA A 154 -2.15 13.31 -7.76
CA ALA A 154 -2.08 12.90 -6.36
C ALA A 154 -2.18 14.11 -5.42
N VAL A 155 -2.75 13.91 -4.24
CA VAL A 155 -2.86 14.92 -3.17
C VAL A 155 -2.57 14.30 -1.81
N ALA A 156 -2.26 15.12 -0.80
CA ALA A 156 -2.13 14.67 0.58
C ALA A 156 -3.47 14.72 1.32
N SER A 157 -3.59 13.90 2.35
CA SER A 157 -4.70 13.93 3.32
C SER A 157 -4.20 13.60 4.72
N GLU A 158 -4.92 14.08 5.74
CA GLU A 158 -4.69 13.74 7.14
C GLU A 158 -5.87 12.97 7.74
N ASN A 159 -6.76 12.43 6.90
CA ASN A 159 -7.93 11.68 7.35
C ASN A 159 -8.26 10.55 6.39
N ALA A 160 -7.95 9.32 6.82
CA ALA A 160 -8.18 8.12 6.04
C ALA A 160 -9.63 7.56 6.18
N GLY A 161 -10.54 8.31 6.83
CA GLY A 161 -11.98 8.04 6.80
C GLY A 161 -12.55 7.24 7.99
N ARG A 162 -11.81 7.10 9.10
CA ARG A 162 -12.28 6.48 10.37
C ARG A 162 -13.01 5.14 10.18
N TYR A 163 -12.50 4.33 9.24
CA TYR A 163 -13.01 3.01 8.90
C TYR A 163 -11.84 2.03 8.73
N LEU A 164 -12.01 0.94 7.96
CA LEU A 164 -10.96 -0.06 7.79
C LEU A 164 -9.69 0.48 7.13
N CYS A 165 -9.77 1.49 6.27
CA CYS A 165 -8.60 2.14 5.68
C CYS A 165 -7.70 2.74 6.77
N GLU A 166 -8.27 3.61 7.60
CA GLU A 166 -7.60 4.24 8.73
C GLU A 166 -7.12 3.23 9.78
N PHE A 167 -7.97 2.25 10.12
CA PHE A 167 -7.63 1.20 11.08
C PHE A 167 -6.43 0.38 10.61
N THR A 168 -6.41 -0.01 9.33
CA THR A 168 -5.29 -0.76 8.73
C THR A 168 -4.02 0.09 8.72
N PHE A 169 -4.13 1.37 8.38
CA PHE A 169 -3.00 2.29 8.39
C PHE A 169 -2.41 2.44 9.80
N TYR A 170 -3.28 2.68 10.80
CA TYR A 170 -2.87 2.78 12.20
C TYR A 170 -2.21 1.50 12.70
N ALA A 171 -2.83 0.34 12.44
CA ALA A 171 -2.31 -0.97 12.83
C ALA A 171 -0.90 -1.22 12.25
N SER A 172 -0.67 -0.81 11.00
CA SER A 172 0.65 -0.92 10.37
C SER A 172 1.67 0.07 10.95
N LEU A 173 1.29 1.34 11.13
CA LEU A 173 2.16 2.38 11.67
C LEU A 173 2.63 2.08 13.11
N LYS A 174 1.80 1.39 13.89
CA LYS A 174 2.16 0.90 15.23
C LYS A 174 3.32 -0.10 15.20
N VAL A 175 3.42 -0.91 14.14
CA VAL A 175 4.51 -1.88 13.97
C VAL A 175 5.77 -1.18 13.45
N ASN A 176 5.64 -0.39 12.39
CA ASN A 176 6.75 0.35 11.80
C ASN A 176 6.23 1.57 11.04
N ARG A 177 6.94 2.71 11.18
CA ARG A 177 6.55 3.98 10.55
C ARG A 177 6.85 4.03 9.04
N ASN A 178 7.58 3.06 8.49
CA ASN A 178 7.73 2.85 7.04
C ASN A 178 6.46 2.21 6.44
N ALA A 179 5.31 2.81 6.72
CA ALA A 179 4.01 2.41 6.19
C ALA A 179 3.35 3.63 5.54
N ALA A 180 2.62 3.41 4.47
CA ALA A 180 1.81 4.43 3.82
C ALA A 180 0.41 3.89 3.51
N PHE A 181 -0.57 4.79 3.46
CA PHE A 181 -1.90 4.49 2.96
C PHE A 181 -2.21 5.36 1.75
N VAL A 182 -2.73 4.72 0.71
CA VAL A 182 -3.04 5.32 -0.59
C VAL A 182 -4.50 5.07 -0.89
N HIS A 183 -5.32 6.12 -0.93
CA HIS A 183 -6.66 6.03 -1.47
C HIS A 183 -6.63 6.20 -2.99
N VAL A 184 -7.34 5.31 -3.69
CA VAL A 184 -7.55 5.37 -5.13
C VAL A 184 -9.01 5.69 -5.46
N PRO A 185 -9.28 6.40 -6.56
CA PRO A 185 -10.63 6.58 -7.09
C PRO A 185 -11.31 5.25 -7.48
N PRO A 186 -12.64 5.26 -7.71
CA PRO A 186 -13.31 4.15 -8.39
C PRO A 186 -12.72 3.92 -9.78
N ILE A 187 -12.75 2.67 -10.23
CA ILE A 187 -12.17 2.31 -11.53
C ILE A 187 -12.87 3.05 -12.68
N ASN A 188 -12.07 3.53 -13.63
CA ASN A 188 -12.48 4.33 -14.78
C ASN A 188 -13.17 5.66 -14.41
N GLN A 189 -12.95 6.16 -13.18
CA GLN A 189 -13.55 7.40 -12.68
C GLN A 189 -12.54 8.24 -11.89
N PRO A 190 -11.57 8.92 -12.54
CA PRO A 190 -11.39 9.06 -14.00
C PRO A 190 -10.31 8.13 -14.58
N TYR A 191 -9.64 7.33 -13.75
CA TYR A 191 -8.44 6.58 -14.15
C TYR A 191 -8.72 5.09 -14.28
N SER A 192 -8.08 4.46 -15.27
CA SER A 192 -8.07 3.00 -15.36
C SER A 192 -7.23 2.39 -14.23
N ALA A 193 -7.47 1.13 -13.88
CA ALA A 193 -6.65 0.41 -12.90
C ALA A 193 -5.16 0.42 -13.29
N ARG A 194 -4.85 0.30 -14.58
CA ARG A 194 -3.48 0.36 -15.09
C ARG A 194 -2.83 1.73 -14.88
N ALA A 195 -3.54 2.82 -15.14
CA ALA A 195 -3.02 4.17 -14.90
C ALA A 195 -2.76 4.40 -13.40
N MET A 196 -3.68 3.96 -12.54
CA MET A 196 -3.50 4.02 -11.08
C MET A 196 -2.31 3.16 -10.63
N ALA A 197 -2.10 1.99 -11.23
CA ALA A 197 -0.97 1.12 -10.92
C ALA A 197 0.37 1.74 -11.33
N GLN A 198 0.44 2.42 -12.48
CA GLN A 198 1.65 3.13 -12.92
C GLN A 198 2.00 4.26 -11.96
N ALA A 199 1.00 5.03 -11.52
CA ALA A 199 1.21 6.07 -10.52
C ALA A 199 1.61 5.48 -9.16
N LEU A 200 0.98 4.37 -8.73
CA LEU A 200 1.32 3.68 -7.50
C LEU A 200 2.77 3.15 -7.52
N ALA A 201 3.24 2.63 -8.65
CA ALA A 201 4.63 2.19 -8.82
C ALA A 201 5.62 3.36 -8.62
N LEU A 202 5.35 4.51 -9.24
CA LEU A 202 6.15 5.73 -9.06
C LEU A 202 6.15 6.21 -7.61
N ILE A 203 4.97 6.24 -6.98
CA ILE A 203 4.80 6.61 -5.57
C ILE A 203 5.65 5.70 -4.68
N ILE A 204 5.58 4.38 -4.87
CA ILE A 204 6.39 3.41 -4.12
C ILE A 204 7.89 3.64 -4.34
N SER A 205 8.32 3.85 -5.60
CA SER A 205 9.73 4.16 -5.89
C SER A 205 10.19 5.44 -5.20
N SER A 206 9.36 6.48 -5.16
CA SER A 206 9.67 7.73 -4.45
C SER A 206 9.80 7.50 -2.93
N MET A 207 8.86 6.80 -2.32
CA MET A 207 8.89 6.44 -0.89
C MET A 207 10.16 5.65 -0.53
N LEU A 208 10.54 4.66 -1.36
CA LEU A 208 11.73 3.85 -1.14
C LEU A 208 13.04 4.64 -1.17
N LYS A 209 13.12 5.72 -1.98
CA LYS A 209 14.31 6.60 -2.00
C LYS A 209 14.54 7.28 -0.65
N GLN A 210 13.48 7.52 0.12
CA GLN A 210 13.55 8.15 1.44
C GLN A 210 14.05 7.17 2.52
N ILE A 211 13.74 5.88 2.39
CA ILE A 211 14.09 4.83 3.36
C ILE A 211 15.53 4.33 3.12
N LYS A 212 16.53 5.22 3.01
CA LYS A 212 17.90 4.78 2.68
C LYS A 212 18.45 3.75 3.67
N ASN A 213 19.20 2.82 3.09
CA ASN A 213 19.82 1.62 3.67
C ASN A 213 20.42 1.87 5.05
N SER A 214 19.77 1.33 6.08
CA SER A 214 20.42 0.97 7.34
C SER A 214 21.30 -0.26 7.13
#